data_AF-A0A840RFQ5-F1
#
_entry.id   AF-A0A840RFQ5-F1
#
_cell.length_a   1.000
_cell.length_b   1.000
_cell.length_c   1.000
_cell.angle_alpha   90.00
_cell.angle_beta   90.00
_cell.angle_gamma   90.00
#
_symmetry.space_group_name_H-M   'P 1'
#
loop_
_entity.id
_entity.type
_entity.pdbx_description
1 polymer ?
#
loop_
_entity_poly.entity_id
_entity_poly.type
_entity_poly.pdbx_seq_one_letter_code
_entity_poly.pdbx_strand_id
1 'polypeptide(L)'
;MSRTAETAKKAAECFLQGDLADMASEVSIIDAQTQEFPAGWVYFYQASKFLETNDVHYALVGNAPVFIPRAAGAGWFLNYHRSLDEAMSAYEYCGDPNALANAEIDLLGWRADAEKIQATQIVRAKSGWPLGASKQAIDSCLDRHRVKIPMTSVAAAQECVSELDRIGFNATVSYGK
;
A
#
# COMPACT_ATOMS: atom_id res chain seq x y z
N MET A 1 -17.20 -2.20 -13.99
CA MET A 1 -16.28 -2.76 -15.00
C MET A 1 -14.86 -2.56 -14.51
N SER A 2 -14.00 -3.58 -14.58
CA SER A 2 -12.57 -3.49 -14.25
C SER A 2 -11.82 -2.83 -15.40
N ARG A 3 -10.85 -1.96 -15.12
CA ARG A 3 -9.97 -1.38 -16.14
C ARG A 3 -9.05 -2.46 -16.74
N THR A 4 -8.72 -2.28 -18.02
CA THR A 4 -7.55 -2.90 -18.69
C THR A 4 -6.36 -1.95 -18.61
N ALA A 5 -5.14 -2.45 -18.86
CA ALA A 5 -3.92 -1.61 -18.90
C ALA A 5 -4.05 -0.41 -19.86
N GLU A 6 -4.66 -0.61 -21.03
CA GLU A 6 -4.89 0.49 -21.99
C GLU A 6 -5.85 1.55 -21.44
N THR A 7 -6.96 1.12 -20.84
CA THR A 7 -7.92 2.07 -20.23
C THR A 7 -7.37 2.75 -18.98
N ALA A 8 -6.47 2.09 -18.25
CA ALA A 8 -5.79 2.65 -17.10
C ALA A 8 -4.77 3.71 -17.52
N LYS A 9 -4.01 3.47 -18.60
CA LYS A 9 -3.08 4.45 -19.16
C LYS A 9 -3.80 5.71 -19.63
N LYS A 10 -4.90 5.56 -20.38
CA LYS A 10 -5.74 6.70 -20.80
C LYS A 10 -6.30 7.47 -19.59
N ALA A 11 -6.67 6.76 -18.52
CA ALA A 11 -7.12 7.40 -17.30
C ALA A 11 -5.98 8.17 -16.59
N ALA A 12 -4.76 7.65 -16.59
CA ALA A 12 -3.58 8.35 -16.06
C ALA A 12 -3.25 9.60 -16.88
N GLU A 13 -3.28 9.53 -18.21
CA GLU A 13 -3.07 10.68 -19.09
C GLU A 13 -4.12 11.77 -18.83
N CYS A 14 -5.39 11.39 -18.74
CA CYS A 14 -6.47 12.32 -18.43
C CYS A 14 -6.32 12.94 -17.02
N PHE A 15 -5.92 12.14 -16.03
CA PHE A 15 -5.67 12.62 -14.66
C PHE A 15 -4.53 13.64 -14.62
N LEU A 16 -3.41 13.33 -15.26
CA LEU A 16 -2.25 14.23 -15.35
C LEU A 16 -2.57 15.52 -16.09
N GLN A 17 -3.30 15.44 -17.21
CA GLN A 17 -3.72 16.62 -17.97
C GLN A 17 -4.65 17.53 -17.16
N GLY A 18 -5.55 16.95 -16.36
CA GLY A 18 -6.45 17.71 -15.50
C GLY A 18 -5.71 18.48 -14.41
N ASP A 19 -4.81 17.81 -13.69
CA ASP A 19 -4.13 18.39 -12.52
C ASP A 19 -2.90 19.24 -12.88
N LEU A 20 -2.26 19.00 -14.04
CA LEU A 20 -1.08 19.73 -14.50
C LEU A 20 -1.38 20.74 -15.61
N ALA A 21 -2.66 20.99 -15.93
CA ALA A 21 -3.08 21.92 -16.98
C ALA A 21 -2.40 23.30 -16.86
N ASP A 22 -2.22 23.79 -15.63
CA ASP A 22 -1.63 25.10 -15.34
C ASP A 22 -0.09 25.15 -15.48
N MET A 23 0.59 24.00 -15.54
CA MET A 23 2.06 23.94 -15.59
C MET A 23 2.64 24.12 -16.99
N ALA A 24 1.81 24.39 -18.01
CA ALA A 24 2.16 24.70 -19.40
C ALA A 24 3.11 23.71 -20.10
N SER A 25 3.41 22.57 -19.46
CA SER A 25 4.39 21.59 -19.88
C SER A 25 3.64 20.31 -20.18
N GLU A 26 3.65 19.91 -21.44
CA GLU A 26 3.13 18.61 -21.85
C GLU A 26 3.94 17.51 -21.13
N VAL A 27 3.24 16.56 -20.52
CA VAL A 27 3.85 15.43 -19.82
C VAL A 27 3.58 14.13 -20.54
N SER A 28 4.55 13.24 -20.49
CA SER A 28 4.48 11.90 -21.06
C SER A 28 4.72 10.85 -19.97
N ILE A 29 3.94 9.77 -20.02
CA ILE A 29 4.14 8.60 -19.18
C ILE A 29 5.41 7.86 -19.63
N ILE A 30 6.24 7.46 -18.67
CA ILE A 30 7.41 6.62 -18.90
C ILE A 30 6.98 5.16 -18.84
N ASP A 31 6.58 4.61 -19.97
CA ASP A 31 6.02 3.24 -20.04
C ASP A 31 6.92 2.19 -19.39
N ALA A 32 8.23 2.29 -19.58
CA ALA A 32 9.23 1.36 -19.05
C ALA A 32 9.30 1.32 -17.50
N GLN A 33 8.77 2.32 -16.81
CA GLN A 33 8.73 2.38 -15.34
C GLN A 33 7.35 2.06 -14.77
N THR A 34 6.35 1.82 -15.61
CA THR A 34 5.00 1.48 -15.16
C THR A 34 5.01 0.20 -14.35
N GLN A 35 4.34 0.21 -13.19
CA GLN A 35 4.21 -0.97 -12.33
C GLN A 35 2.74 -1.37 -12.20
N GLU A 36 2.46 -2.67 -12.36
CA GLU A 36 1.13 -3.24 -12.17
C GLU A 36 1.04 -3.97 -10.83
N PHE A 37 -0.04 -3.68 -10.09
CA PHE A 37 -0.40 -4.29 -8.82
C PHE A 37 -1.80 -4.92 -8.93
N PRO A 38 -2.18 -5.87 -8.05
CA PRO A 38 -3.56 -6.36 -7.99
C PRO A 38 -4.58 -5.22 -7.87
N ALA A 39 -4.27 -4.21 -7.07
CA ALA A 39 -5.10 -3.02 -6.86
C ALA A 39 -5.22 -2.07 -8.07
N GLY A 40 -4.27 -2.06 -9.01
CA GLY A 40 -4.24 -1.09 -10.12
C GLY A 40 -2.86 -0.91 -10.76
N TRP A 41 -2.61 0.27 -11.32
CA TRP A 41 -1.35 0.61 -11.99
C TRP A 41 -0.75 1.87 -11.41
N VAL A 42 0.57 1.90 -11.31
CA VAL A 42 1.35 3.08 -10.94
C VAL A 42 2.11 3.54 -12.17
N TYR A 43 1.87 4.80 -12.57
CA TYR A 43 2.50 5.45 -13.71
C TYR A 43 3.48 6.52 -13.23
N PHE A 44 4.65 6.51 -13.85
CA PHE A 44 5.65 7.54 -13.74
C PHE A 44 5.60 8.40 -14.99
N TYR A 45 5.90 9.69 -14.85
CA TYR A 45 5.82 10.63 -15.95
C TYR A 45 6.96 11.64 -15.89
N GLN A 46 7.16 12.35 -16.99
CA GLN A 46 8.15 13.40 -17.13
C GLN A 46 7.70 14.38 -18.22
N ALA A 47 8.23 15.60 -18.24
CA ALA A 47 7.98 16.53 -19.33
C ALA A 47 8.39 15.91 -20.67
N SER A 48 7.49 15.94 -21.67
CA SER A 48 7.73 15.38 -23.01
C SER A 48 9.00 15.98 -23.61
N LYS A 49 9.19 17.30 -23.45
CA LYS A 49 10.38 18.00 -23.95
C LYS A 49 11.68 17.54 -23.30
N PHE A 50 11.68 17.17 -22.02
CA PHE A 50 12.86 16.59 -21.38
C PHE A 50 13.17 15.21 -21.98
N LEU A 51 12.16 14.36 -22.19
CA LEU A 51 12.36 13.04 -22.77
C LEU A 51 12.90 13.11 -24.21
N GLU A 52 12.48 14.10 -24.98
CA GLU A 52 12.94 14.33 -26.35
C GLU A 52 14.35 14.92 -26.45
N THR A 53 14.64 15.93 -25.62
CA THR A 53 15.87 16.74 -25.75
C THR A 53 16.98 16.32 -24.80
N ASN A 54 16.64 15.62 -23.72
CA ASN A 54 17.50 15.33 -22.58
C ASN A 54 18.10 16.60 -21.93
N ASP A 55 17.49 17.77 -22.14
CA ASP A 55 17.91 19.03 -21.52
C ASP A 55 17.25 19.18 -20.14
N VAL A 56 18.09 19.11 -19.11
CA VAL A 56 17.71 19.16 -17.69
C VAL A 56 16.89 20.38 -17.30
N HIS A 57 16.94 21.48 -18.06
CA HIS A 57 16.09 22.65 -17.80
C HIS A 57 14.59 22.36 -17.97
N TYR A 58 14.24 21.33 -18.74
CA TYR A 58 12.86 20.87 -18.90
C TYR A 58 12.49 19.73 -17.94
N ALA A 59 13.42 19.24 -17.12
CA ALA A 59 13.13 18.15 -16.21
C ALA A 59 12.15 18.60 -15.12
N LEU A 60 11.05 17.86 -14.97
CA LEU A 60 10.24 17.85 -13.77
C LEU A 60 11.04 17.21 -12.64
N VAL A 61 11.04 17.89 -11.49
CA VAL A 61 11.71 17.45 -10.28
C VAL A 61 10.67 17.33 -9.18
N GLY A 62 10.71 16.23 -8.44
CA GLY A 62 9.79 15.98 -7.31
C GLY A 62 8.37 15.60 -7.74
N ASN A 63 8.17 15.21 -8.99
CA ASN A 63 6.85 14.79 -9.46
C ASN A 63 6.46 13.43 -8.84
N ALA A 64 5.30 13.43 -8.18
CA ALA A 64 4.76 12.27 -7.50
C ALA A 64 4.18 11.25 -8.50
N PRO A 65 4.43 9.94 -8.37
CA PRO A 65 3.81 8.93 -9.23
C PRO A 65 2.28 8.97 -9.15
N VAL A 66 1.61 8.53 -10.22
CA VAL A 66 0.15 8.45 -10.27
C VAL A 66 -0.31 7.01 -10.14
N PHE A 67 -1.19 6.75 -9.18
CA PHE A 67 -1.91 5.50 -9.06
C PHE A 67 -3.28 5.58 -9.71
N ILE A 68 -3.58 4.61 -10.57
CA ILE A 68 -4.90 4.40 -11.17
C ILE A 68 -5.47 3.08 -10.66
N PRO A 69 -6.57 3.11 -9.88
CA PRO A 69 -7.16 1.89 -9.36
C PRO A 69 -7.77 1.04 -10.47
N ARG A 70 -7.74 -0.28 -10.27
CA ARG A 70 -8.30 -1.27 -11.20
C ARG A 70 -9.82 -1.19 -11.27
N ALA A 71 -10.45 -0.98 -10.12
CA ALA A 71 -11.85 -0.58 -10.07
C ALA A 71 -12.03 0.82 -10.68
N ALA A 72 -13.20 1.07 -11.27
CA ALA A 72 -13.53 2.41 -11.73
C ALA A 72 -13.48 3.40 -10.56
N GLY A 73 -12.79 4.53 -10.73
CA GLY A 73 -12.54 5.51 -9.67
C GLY A 73 -11.52 6.56 -10.08
N ALA A 74 -11.35 7.60 -9.27
CA ALA A 74 -10.35 8.65 -9.48
C ALA A 74 -8.92 8.12 -9.35
N GLY A 75 -7.98 8.77 -10.03
CA GLY A 75 -6.54 8.56 -9.81
C GLY A 75 -6.07 9.27 -8.54
N TRP A 76 -4.86 8.93 -8.10
CA TRP A 76 -4.22 9.53 -6.94
C TRP A 76 -2.76 9.85 -7.23
N PHE A 77 -2.29 11.02 -6.81
CA PHE A 77 -0.85 11.20 -6.61
C PHE A 77 -0.42 10.42 -5.37
N LEU A 78 0.62 9.62 -5.51
CA LEU A 78 1.20 8.85 -4.42
C LEU A 78 2.22 9.69 -3.65
N ASN A 79 2.17 9.61 -2.34
CA ASN A 79 3.24 10.15 -1.51
C ASN A 79 4.56 9.43 -1.85
N TYR A 80 5.53 10.14 -2.43
CA TYR A 80 6.79 9.56 -2.89
C TYR A 80 7.81 9.31 -1.75
N HIS A 81 7.47 9.65 -0.50
CA HIS A 81 8.30 9.36 0.68
C HIS A 81 8.13 7.94 1.23
N ARG A 82 7.22 7.13 0.65
CA ARG A 82 6.96 5.73 1.05
C ARG A 82 7.10 4.78 -0.13
N SER A 83 7.19 3.48 0.16
CA SER A 83 7.22 2.47 -0.90
C SER A 83 5.86 2.32 -1.56
N LEU A 84 5.87 1.84 -2.82
CA LEU A 84 4.63 1.53 -3.53
C LEU A 84 3.87 0.38 -2.87
N ASP A 85 4.56 -0.63 -2.34
CA ASP A 85 3.92 -1.75 -1.62
C ASP A 85 3.13 -1.26 -0.41
N GLU A 86 3.68 -0.30 0.34
CA GLU A 86 2.98 0.29 1.48
C GLU A 86 1.75 1.08 1.00
N ALA A 87 1.86 1.84 -0.10
CA ALA A 87 0.73 2.58 -0.66
C ALA A 87 -0.39 1.65 -1.15
N MET A 88 -0.04 0.53 -1.81
CA MET A 88 -1.03 -0.45 -2.27
C MET A 88 -1.70 -1.16 -1.09
N SER A 89 -0.93 -1.51 -0.07
CA SER A 89 -1.48 -2.08 1.18
C SER A 89 -2.48 -1.13 1.85
N ALA A 90 -2.17 0.17 1.89
CA ALA A 90 -3.08 1.18 2.43
C ALA A 90 -4.37 1.30 1.62
N TYR A 91 -4.25 1.31 0.28
CA TYR A 91 -5.40 1.34 -0.61
C TYR A 91 -6.29 0.11 -0.46
N GLU A 92 -5.71 -1.09 -0.37
CA GLU A 92 -6.45 -2.33 -0.16
C GLU A 92 -7.15 -2.35 1.21
N TYR A 93 -6.54 -1.73 2.22
CA TYR A 93 -7.10 -1.68 3.57
C TYR A 93 -8.25 -0.68 3.73
N CYS A 94 -8.11 0.55 3.20
CA CYS A 94 -9.08 1.64 3.45
C CYS A 94 -9.49 2.47 2.22
N GLY A 95 -8.99 2.15 1.03
CA GLY A 95 -9.32 2.86 -0.21
C GLY A 95 -8.55 4.17 -0.42
N ASP A 96 -7.65 4.54 0.48
CA ASP A 96 -6.76 5.70 0.36
C ASP A 96 -5.30 5.22 0.28
N PRO A 97 -4.62 5.35 -0.87
CA PRO A 97 -3.24 4.89 -1.02
C PRO A 97 -2.23 5.73 -0.21
N ASN A 98 -2.65 6.90 0.27
CA ASN A 98 -1.82 7.80 1.05
C ASN A 98 -2.08 7.69 2.56
N ALA A 99 -3.03 6.86 3.01
CA ALA A 99 -3.29 6.64 4.43
C ALA A 99 -2.05 6.07 5.12
N LEU A 100 -1.75 6.59 6.31
CA LEU A 100 -0.55 6.23 7.05
C LEU A 100 -0.75 4.91 7.79
N ALA A 101 0.31 4.11 7.86
CA ALA A 101 0.33 2.92 8.69
C ALA A 101 0.23 3.29 10.17
N ASN A 102 -0.64 2.61 10.91
CA ASN A 102 -0.75 2.74 12.35
C ASN A 102 0.12 1.69 13.05
N ALA A 103 0.48 1.94 14.30
CA ALA A 103 1.07 0.93 15.19
C ALA A 103 -0.01 -0.04 15.71
N GLU A 104 -0.73 -0.70 14.80
CA GLU A 104 -1.79 -1.66 15.08
C GLU A 104 -1.92 -2.63 13.91
N ILE A 105 -2.14 -3.91 14.20
CA ILE A 105 -2.47 -4.93 13.20
C ILE A 105 -3.89 -5.43 13.38
N ASP A 106 -4.45 -5.96 12.29
CA ASP A 106 -5.65 -6.78 12.30
C ASP A 106 -5.31 -8.23 12.00
N LEU A 107 -5.63 -9.12 12.93
CA LEU A 107 -5.66 -10.56 12.69
C LEU A 107 -6.96 -10.91 11.96
N LEU A 108 -6.83 -11.41 10.73
CA LEU A 108 -7.94 -11.66 9.83
C LEU A 108 -8.32 -13.15 9.77
N GLY A 109 -7.37 -14.04 10.07
CA GLY A 109 -7.61 -15.48 10.03
C GLY A 109 -6.32 -16.29 10.11
N TRP A 110 -6.42 -17.57 9.74
CA TRP A 110 -5.33 -18.54 9.87
C TRP A 110 -5.44 -19.67 8.83
N ARG A 111 -4.34 -20.39 8.63
CA ARG A 111 -4.18 -21.54 7.72
C ARG A 111 -3.95 -22.82 8.51
N ALA A 112 -4.17 -23.99 7.92
CA ALA A 112 -4.15 -25.27 8.63
C ALA A 112 -2.83 -25.58 9.37
N ASP A 113 -1.73 -24.97 8.94
CA ASP A 113 -0.38 -25.06 9.50
C ASP A 113 -0.09 -24.00 10.58
N ALA A 114 -1.11 -23.30 11.09
CA ALA A 114 -0.92 -22.18 12.02
C ALA A 114 -0.25 -22.57 13.36
N GLU A 115 0.88 -21.93 13.66
CA GLU A 115 1.65 -22.19 14.88
C GLU A 115 1.22 -21.28 16.04
N LYS A 116 0.15 -21.68 16.73
CA LYS A 116 -0.45 -20.92 17.85
C LYS A 116 0.55 -20.42 18.91
N ILE A 117 1.47 -21.28 19.34
CA ILE A 117 2.42 -20.94 20.42
C ILE A 117 3.39 -19.86 19.94
N GLN A 118 3.94 -20.02 18.72
CA GLN A 118 4.86 -19.05 18.14
C GLN A 118 4.15 -17.72 17.86
N ALA A 119 2.92 -17.74 17.35
CA ALA A 119 2.11 -16.54 17.15
C ALA A 119 1.90 -15.76 18.44
N THR A 120 1.62 -16.47 19.55
CA THR A 120 1.47 -15.86 20.87
C THR A 120 2.75 -15.15 21.32
N GLN A 121 3.92 -15.77 21.06
CA GLN A 121 5.22 -15.19 21.41
C GLN A 121 5.55 -13.96 20.56
N ILE A 122 5.31 -14.02 19.25
CA ILE A 122 5.50 -12.90 18.31
C ILE A 122 4.63 -11.71 18.74
N VAL A 123 3.32 -11.93 18.90
CA VAL A 123 2.40 -10.88 19.33
C VAL A 123 2.85 -10.27 20.65
N ARG A 124 3.19 -11.08 21.65
CA ARG A 124 3.67 -10.60 22.95
C ARG A 124 4.92 -9.72 22.81
N ALA A 125 5.90 -10.16 22.02
CA ALA A 125 7.17 -9.44 21.85
C ALA A 125 6.99 -8.07 21.17
N LYS A 126 6.10 -7.99 20.17
CA LYS A 126 5.93 -6.77 19.35
C LYS A 126 4.88 -5.79 19.91
N SER A 127 3.85 -6.28 20.60
CA SER A 127 2.78 -5.47 21.20
C SER A 127 3.09 -4.94 22.61
N GLY A 128 3.99 -5.62 23.34
CA GLY A 128 4.19 -5.36 24.76
C GLY A 128 3.05 -5.87 25.67
N TRP A 129 2.06 -6.57 25.11
CA TRP A 129 0.99 -7.19 25.90
C TRP A 129 1.50 -8.30 26.82
N PRO A 130 0.81 -8.53 27.96
CA PRO A 130 1.09 -9.68 28.80
C PRO A 130 0.70 -10.99 28.08
N LEU A 131 1.33 -12.09 28.45
CA LEU A 131 1.12 -13.41 27.84
C LEU A 131 -0.36 -13.81 27.74
N GLY A 132 -1.14 -13.53 28.78
CA GLY A 132 -2.58 -13.83 28.81
C GLY A 132 -3.36 -13.10 27.71
N ALA A 133 -3.11 -11.81 27.52
CA ALA A 133 -3.77 -11.00 26.49
C ALA A 133 -3.33 -11.42 25.08
N SER A 134 -2.04 -11.66 24.86
CA SER A 134 -1.53 -12.14 23.58
C SER A 134 -2.13 -13.50 23.22
N LYS A 135 -2.20 -14.43 24.18
CA LYS A 135 -2.83 -15.74 23.98
C LYS A 135 -4.31 -15.60 23.66
N GLN A 136 -5.03 -14.76 24.41
CA GLN A 136 -6.46 -14.55 24.20
C GLN A 136 -6.74 -14.02 22.78
N ALA A 137 -5.93 -13.10 22.28
CA ALA A 137 -6.08 -12.58 20.92
C ALA A 137 -5.88 -13.66 19.84
N ILE A 138 -4.86 -14.51 20.00
CA ILE A 138 -4.63 -15.64 19.09
C ILE A 138 -5.78 -16.66 19.18
N ASP A 139 -6.25 -16.98 20.39
CA ASP A 139 -7.40 -17.87 20.61
C ASP A 139 -8.66 -17.34 19.91
N SER A 140 -8.97 -16.06 20.09
CA SER A 140 -10.11 -15.42 19.42
C SER A 140 -9.97 -15.45 17.89
N CYS A 141 -8.77 -15.24 17.35
CA CYS A 141 -8.50 -15.38 15.92
C CYS A 141 -8.70 -16.82 15.42
N LEU A 142 -8.28 -17.83 16.18
CA LEU A 142 -8.50 -19.24 15.84
C LEU A 142 -10.00 -19.57 15.83
N ASP A 143 -10.78 -18.95 16.72
CA ASP A 143 -12.24 -19.00 16.76
C ASP A 143 -12.92 -18.13 15.67
N ARG A 144 -12.17 -17.71 14.64
CA ARG A 144 -12.65 -16.94 13.48
C ARG A 144 -13.15 -15.52 13.79
N HIS A 145 -12.73 -14.95 14.91
CA HIS A 145 -12.97 -13.54 15.20
C HIS A 145 -11.83 -12.70 14.64
N ARG A 146 -12.17 -11.55 14.05
CA ARG A 146 -11.17 -10.52 13.73
C ARG A 146 -10.72 -9.85 15.03
N VAL A 147 -9.41 -9.69 15.21
CA VAL A 147 -8.85 -9.08 16.43
C VAL A 147 -7.89 -7.97 16.04
N LYS A 148 -8.10 -6.78 16.60
CA LYS A 148 -7.15 -5.67 16.49
C LYS A 148 -6.14 -5.74 17.62
N ILE A 149 -4.86 -5.57 17.31
CA ILE A 149 -3.78 -5.63 18.29
C ILE A 149 -2.88 -4.42 18.14
N PRO A 150 -2.78 -3.54 19.16
CA PRO A 150 -1.84 -2.44 19.15
C PRO A 150 -0.41 -2.97 19.20
N MET A 151 0.49 -2.25 18.54
CA MET A 151 1.91 -2.54 18.44
C MET A 151 2.73 -1.42 19.06
N THR A 152 3.97 -1.73 19.42
CA THR A 152 4.87 -0.73 20.00
C THR A 152 5.31 0.34 19.00
N SER A 153 5.27 0.04 17.70
CA SER A 153 5.55 0.98 16.61
C SER A 153 4.98 0.46 15.29
N VAL A 154 4.99 1.30 14.25
CA VAL A 154 4.65 0.91 12.87
C VAL A 154 5.62 -0.18 12.36
N ALA A 155 6.92 -0.03 12.64
CA ALA A 155 7.91 -1.04 12.26
C ALA A 155 7.62 -2.39 12.95
N ALA A 156 7.26 -2.37 14.24
CA ALA A 156 6.86 -3.57 14.95
C ALA A 156 5.59 -4.21 14.37
N ALA A 157 4.63 -3.41 13.88
CA ALA A 157 3.44 -3.91 13.21
C ALA A 157 3.77 -4.60 11.88
N GLN A 158 4.60 -3.99 11.05
CA GLN A 158 5.04 -4.55 9.76
C GLN A 158 5.82 -5.86 9.94
N GLU A 159 6.75 -5.89 10.90
CA GLU A 159 7.48 -7.09 11.27
C GLU A 159 6.55 -8.18 11.81
N CYS A 160 5.61 -7.82 12.68
CA CYS A 160 4.64 -8.75 13.25
C CYS A 160 3.80 -9.42 12.17
N VAL A 161 3.26 -8.66 11.21
CA VAL A 161 2.51 -9.20 10.06
C VAL A 161 3.36 -10.18 9.26
N SER A 162 4.61 -9.79 8.96
CA SER A 162 5.53 -10.62 8.17
C SER A 162 5.91 -11.92 8.88
N GLU A 163 6.08 -11.90 10.20
CA GLU A 163 6.39 -13.08 11.00
C GLU A 163 5.17 -13.99 11.16
N LEU A 164 3.98 -13.41 11.40
CA LEU A 164 2.72 -14.14 11.51
C LEU A 164 2.34 -14.86 10.21
N ASP A 165 2.54 -14.22 9.05
CA ASP A 165 2.28 -14.85 7.77
C ASP A 165 3.14 -16.11 7.57
N ARG A 166 4.41 -16.09 7.96
CA ARG A 166 5.29 -17.27 7.83
C ARG A 166 4.84 -18.48 8.64
N ILE A 167 4.02 -18.26 9.67
CA ILE A 167 3.60 -19.29 10.62
C ILE A 167 2.09 -19.55 10.55
N GLY A 168 1.47 -19.23 9.41
CA GLY A 168 0.09 -19.61 9.11
C GLY A 168 -0.98 -18.65 9.60
N PHE A 169 -0.65 -17.42 10.01
CA PHE A 169 -1.65 -16.41 10.39
C PHE A 169 -1.77 -15.32 9.32
N ASN A 170 -3.00 -15.00 8.95
CA ASN A 170 -3.29 -13.91 8.02
C ASN A 170 -3.52 -12.64 8.83
N ALA A 171 -2.63 -11.67 8.68
CA ALA A 171 -2.69 -10.38 9.37
C ALA A 171 -2.43 -9.24 8.38
N THR A 172 -2.88 -8.03 8.73
CA THR A 172 -2.54 -6.82 7.99
C THR A 172 -2.27 -5.65 8.93
N VAL A 173 -1.44 -4.71 8.50
CA VAL A 173 -1.26 -3.45 9.22
C VAL A 173 -2.51 -2.60 9.00
N SER A 174 -2.98 -1.94 10.05
CA SER A 174 -4.09 -1.01 9.92
C SER A 174 -3.60 0.34 9.36
N TYR A 175 -4.42 0.96 8.51
CA TYR A 175 -4.14 2.27 7.93
C TYR A 175 -5.24 3.27 8.30
N GLY A 176 -4.87 4.53 8.50
CA GLY A 176 -5.80 5.59 8.88
C GLY A 176 -5.21 7.00 8.74
N LYS A 177 -6.02 7.99 9.14
CA LYS A 177 -5.58 9.39 9.30
C LYS A 177 -5.07 9.64 10.71
#